data_AF-A0A1W6PRI7-F1
#
_entry.id   AF-A0A1W6PRI7-F1
#
_cell.length_a   1.000
_cell.length_b   1.000
_cell.length_c   1.000
_cell.angle_alpha   90.00
_cell.angle_beta   90.00
_cell.angle_gamma   90.00
#
_symmetry.space_group_name_H-M   'P 1'
#
loop_
_entity.id
_entity.type
_entity.pdbx_description
1 polymer ?
#
loop_
_entity_poly.entity_id
_entity_poly.type
_entity_poly.pdbx_seq_one_letter_code
_entity_poly.pdbx_strand_id
1 'polypeptide(L)' 'MAADEDRFPHIPKDLVEALDKRFPERTPSLKTSLDEIRWSGGERAVVRFLLEQYRRQNETVINEQVLR' A
#
# COMPACT_ATOMS: atom_id res chain seq x y z
N MET A 1 15.25 -23.30 -8.74
CA MET A 1 14.92 -22.82 -7.40
C MET A 1 15.00 -21.30 -7.44
N ALA A 2 13.87 -20.62 -7.67
CA ALA A 2 13.78 -19.16 -7.70
C ALA A 2 12.34 -18.75 -7.34
N ALA A 3 11.86 -19.23 -6.19
CA ALA A 3 10.44 -19.09 -5.81
C ALA A 3 10.20 -18.05 -4.71
N ASP A 4 11.24 -17.57 -4.03
CA ASP A 4 11.10 -16.69 -2.85
C ASP A 4 11.59 -15.25 -3.06
N GLU A 5 12.48 -14.98 -4.03
CA GLU A 5 13.04 -13.62 -4.21
C GLU A 5 12.03 -12.63 -4.85
N ASP A 6 10.98 -13.12 -5.51
CA ASP A 6 9.97 -12.29 -6.17
C ASP A 6 8.75 -11.96 -5.29
N ARG A 7 8.65 -12.53 -4.08
CA ARG A 7 7.50 -12.30 -3.18
C ARG A 7 7.72 -11.07 -2.31
N PHE A 8 6.76 -10.15 -2.35
CA PHE A 8 6.79 -8.97 -1.50
C PHE A 8 6.81 -9.37 -0.01
N PRO A 9 7.68 -8.78 0.84
CA PRO A 9 7.76 -9.11 2.25
C PRO A 9 6.42 -8.97 2.97
N HIS A 10 6.19 -9.76 4.03
CA HIS A 10 4.96 -9.66 4.81
C HIS A 10 4.76 -8.25 5.36
N ILE A 11 3.56 -7.71 5.16
CA ILE A 11 3.20 -6.36 5.60
C ILE A 11 2.28 -6.44 6.83
N PRO A 12 2.71 -5.92 7.99
CA PRO A 12 1.85 -5.83 9.17
C PRO A 12 0.64 -4.91 8.92
N LYS A 13 -0.53 -5.32 9.41
CA LYS A 13 -1.79 -4.56 9.26
C LYS A 13 -1.72 -3.17 9.90
N ASP A 14 -1.19 -3.10 11.12
CA ASP A 14 -1.03 -1.87 11.89
C ASP A 14 -0.12 -0.86 11.18
N LEU A 15 0.91 -1.34 10.48
CA LEU A 15 1.78 -0.50 9.67
C LEU A 15 1.02 0.16 8.51
N VAL A 16 0.29 -0.60 7.69
CA VAL A 16 -0.45 -0.03 6.55
C VAL A 16 -1.58 0.87 6.99
N GLU A 17 -2.27 0.56 8.08
CA GLU A 17 -3.32 1.42 8.64
C GLU A 17 -2.74 2.74 9.16
N ALA A 18 -1.58 2.70 9.83
CA ALA A 18 -0.90 3.90 10.30
C ALA A 18 -0.41 4.78 9.13
N LEU A 19 0.10 4.17 8.07
CA LEU A 19 0.53 4.89 6.86
C LEU A 19 -0.64 5.51 6.11
N ASP A 20 -1.74 4.77 5.90
CA ASP A 20 -2.94 5.28 5.22
C ASP A 20 -3.55 6.49 5.94
N LYS A 21 -3.56 6.46 7.28
CA LYS A 21 -4.01 7.59 8.10
C LYS A 21 -3.09 8.81 7.99
N ARG A 22 -1.77 8.60 7.92
CA ARG A 22 -0.76 9.68 7.85
C ARG A 22 -0.67 10.31 6.46
N PHE A 23 -0.85 9.52 5.40
CA PHE A 23 -0.75 9.94 4.00
C PHE A 23 -2.09 9.69 3.27
N PRO A 24 -3.14 10.42 3.63
CA PRO A 24 -4.49 10.17 3.12
C PRO A 24 -4.61 10.55 1.65
N GLU A 25 -5.47 9.82 0.92
CA GLU A 25 -5.83 10.19 -0.45
C GLU A 25 -6.71 11.44 -0.43
N ARG A 26 -6.15 12.57 -0.87
CA ARG A 26 -6.83 13.86 -0.84
C ARG A 26 -6.52 14.66 -2.08
N THR A 27 -7.53 15.38 -2.56
CA THR A 27 -7.37 16.40 -3.58
C THR A 27 -6.54 17.55 -3.00
N PRO A 28 -5.44 17.95 -3.67
CA PRO A 28 -4.67 19.12 -3.25
C PRO A 28 -5.52 20.39 -3.22
N SER A 29 -5.13 21.35 -2.38
CA SER A 29 -5.75 22.68 -2.36
C SER A 29 -5.29 23.50 -3.56
N LEU A 30 -6.10 24.48 -4.00
CA LEU A 30 -5.71 25.45 -5.04
C LEU A 30 -4.50 26.30 -4.64
N LYS A 31 -4.15 26.33 -3.35
CA LYS A 31 -2.97 27.03 -2.83
C LYS A 31 -1.71 26.16 -2.77
N THR A 32 -1.83 24.86 -2.99
CA THR A 32 -0.69 23.93 -2.93
C THR A 32 0.17 24.12 -4.17
N SER A 33 1.48 24.26 -3.97
CA SER A 33 2.42 24.39 -5.09
C SER A 33 2.54 23.08 -5.87
N LEU A 34 3.00 23.17 -7.12
CA LEU A 34 3.17 21.99 -7.96
C LEU A 34 4.18 20.98 -7.37
N ASP A 35 5.22 21.45 -6.70
CA ASP A 35 6.23 20.58 -6.11
C ASP A 35 5.72 19.87 -4.85
N GLU A 36 4.92 20.54 -4.01
CA GLU A 36 4.22 19.89 -2.89
C GLU A 36 3.19 18.85 -3.37
N ILE A 37 2.49 19.13 -4.48
CA ILE A 37 1.58 18.16 -5.11
C ILE A 37 2.35 16.92 -5.56
N ARG A 38 3.49 17.10 -6.24
CA ARG A 38 4.33 15.98 -6.69
C ARG A 38 4.86 15.17 -5.52
N TRP A 39 5.34 15.84 -4.47
CA TRP A 39 5.87 15.19 -3.27
C TRP A 39 4.80 14.35 -2.58
N SER A 40 3.68 14.96 -2.23
CA SER A 40 2.57 14.27 -1.55
C SER A 40 1.93 13.18 -2.42
N GLY A 41 1.87 13.39 -3.74
CA GLY A 41 1.45 12.37 -4.70
C GLY A 41 2.37 11.15 -4.71
N GLY A 42 3.69 11.37 -4.60
CA GLY A 42 4.69 10.30 -4.49
C GLY A 42 4.54 9.50 -3.21
N GLU A 43 4.42 10.17 -2.06
CA GLU A 43 4.15 9.52 -0.77
C GLU A 43 2.88 8.66 -0.85
N ARG A 44 1.79 9.22 -1.41
CA ARG A 44 0.53 8.49 -1.56
C ARG A 44 0.64 7.27 -2.48
N ALA A 45 1.42 7.38 -3.56
CA ALA A 45 1.62 6.26 -4.49
C ALA A 45 2.27 5.06 -3.81
N VAL A 46 3.25 5.28 -2.93
CA VAL A 46 3.89 4.22 -2.14
C VAL A 46 2.91 3.57 -1.18
N VAL A 47 2.12 4.37 -0.44
CA VAL A 47 1.13 3.83 0.51
C VAL A 47 0.06 3.01 -0.21
N ARG A 48 -0.44 3.47 -1.36
CA ARG A 48 -1.39 2.72 -2.19
C ARG A 48 -0.80 1.38 -2.64
N PHE A 49 0.45 1.37 -3.09
CA PHE A 49 1.14 0.13 -3.48
C PHE A 49 1.23 -0.86 -2.30
N LEU A 50 1.61 -0.40 -1.10
CA LEU A 50 1.68 -1.27 0.08
C LEU A 50 0.31 -1.82 0.50
N LEU A 51 -0.75 -1.01 0.41
CA LEU A 51 -2.13 -1.46 0.65
C LEU A 51 -2.55 -2.56 -0.33
N GLU A 52 -2.18 -2.44 -1.60
CA GLU A 52 -2.44 -3.47 -2.61
C GLU A 52 -1.67 -4.76 -2.33
N GLN A 53 -0.38 -4.67 -1.97
CA GLN A 53 0.41 -5.85 -1.61
C GLN A 53 -0.18 -6.55 -0.37
N TYR A 54 -0.58 -5.79 0.64
CA TYR A 54 -1.25 -6.32 1.84
C TYR A 54 -2.56 -7.04 1.49
N ARG A 55 -3.39 -6.46 0.59
CA ARG A 55 -4.61 -7.11 0.11
C ARG A 55 -4.31 -8.43 -0.60
N ARG A 56 -3.33 -8.46 -1.51
CA ARG A 56 -2.91 -9.68 -2.23
C ARG A 56 -2.43 -10.78 -1.28
N GLN A 57 -1.66 -10.41 -0.24
CA GLN A 57 -1.21 -11.34 0.80
C GLN A 57 -2.40 -11.96 1.52
N ASN A 58 -3.44 -11.19 1.84
CA ASN A 58 -4.63 -11.69 2.53
C ASN A 58 -5.59 -12.47 1.63
N GLU A 59 -5.77 -12.07 0.37
CA GLU A 59 -6.59 -12.79 -0.62
C GLU A 59 -6.04 -14.19 -0.89
N THR A 60 -4.71 -14.34 -0.91
CA THR A 60 -4.05 -15.64 -1.07
C THR A 60 -4.34 -16.56 0.12
N VAL A 61 -4.32 -16.03 1.35
CA VAL A 61 -4.64 -16.79 2.56
C VAL A 61 -6.11 -17.24 2.59
N ILE A 62 -7.04 -16.39 2.15
CA ILE A 62 -8.48 -16.73 2.12
C ILE A 62 -8.74 -17.86 1.12
N ASN A 63 -8.16 -17.81 -0.08
CA ASN A 63 -8.35 -18.86 -1.08
C ASN A 63 -7.77 -20.21 -0.64
N GLU A 64 -6.62 -20.24 0.04
CA GLU A 64 -6.04 -21.49 0.56
C GLU A 64 -6.88 -22.13 1.68
N GLN A 65 -7.56 -21.32 2.49
CA GLN A 65 -8.42 -21.82 3.58
C GLN A 65 -9.77 -22.36 3.07
N VAL A 66 -10.31 -21.82 1.97
CA VAL A 66 -11.62 -22.23 1.40
C VAL A 66 -11.52 -23.51 0.57
N LEU A 67 -10.32 -23.88 0.09
CA LEU A 67 -10.07 -25.11 -0.68
C LEU A 67 -9.70 -26.33 0.19
N ARG A 68 -9.76 -26.23 1.52
CA ARG A 68 -9.61 -27.34 2.46
C ARG A 68 -10.95 -27.74 3.06
#